data_AF-A0A7J4TTT3-F1
#
_entry.id   AF-A0A7J4TTT3-F1
#
_cell.length_a   1.000
_cell.length_b   1.000
_cell.length_c   1.000
_cell.angle_alpha   90.00
_cell.angle_beta   90.00
_cell.angle_gamma   90.00
#
_symmetry.space_group_name_H-M   'P 1'
#
loop_
_entity.id
_entity.type
_entity.pdbx_description
1 polymer ?
#
loop_
_entity_poly.entity_id
_entity_poly.type
_entity_poly.pdbx_seq_one_letter_code
_entity_poly.pdbx_strand_id
1 'polypeptide(L)'
;MLLYVFIISLVALLFAAYLAWDVLKRDTGTPAMQNIANAIREGANAFLKRQYKTIAILAVVVAVLIFGVYAFLGKWDYAIKTAFAFVVGAVCSALSGLIGMYISVRANIRTASAARTSTAEALKVAIRGGAVSGVIVVALS
;
A
#
# COMPACT_ATOMS: atom_id res chain seq x y z
N MET A 1 -26.95 2.01 3.08
CA MET A 1 -25.81 2.78 2.55
C MET A 1 -24.48 2.11 2.90
N LEU A 2 -24.10 2.00 4.18
CA LEU A 2 -22.81 1.41 4.60
C LEU A 2 -22.56 -0.02 4.11
N LEU A 3 -23.60 -0.87 4.06
CA LEU A 3 -23.46 -2.23 3.53
C LEU A 3 -22.95 -2.26 2.08
N TYR A 4 -23.46 -1.37 1.22
CA TYR A 4 -23.01 -1.27 -0.17
C TYR A 4 -21.55 -0.79 -0.26
N VAL A 5 -21.15 0.15 0.60
CA VAL A 5 -19.77 0.62 0.69
C VAL A 5 -18.85 -0.54 1.04
N PHE A 6 -19.15 -1.32 2.08
CA PHE A 6 -18.34 -2.46 2.46
C PHE A 6 -18.24 -3.53 1.36
N ILE A 7 -19.34 -3.81 0.65
CA ILE A 7 -19.32 -4.75 -0.47
C ILE A 7 -18.41 -4.25 -1.60
N ILE A 8 -18.52 -2.97 -1.98
CA ILE A 8 -17.71 -2.38 -3.04
C ILE A 8 -16.22 -2.38 -2.64
N SER A 9 -15.90 -1.99 -1.40
CA SER A 9 -14.52 -2.03 -0.89
C SER A 9 -13.96 -3.46 -0.90
N LEU A 10 -14.75 -4.46 -0.49
CA LEU A 10 -14.32 -5.85 -0.52
C LEU A 10 -14.05 -6.34 -1.95
N VAL A 11 -14.94 -6.03 -2.91
CA VAL A 11 -14.74 -6.36 -4.32
C VAL A 11 -13.50 -5.66 -4.89
N ALA A 12 -13.27 -4.40 -4.53
CA ALA A 12 -12.08 -3.65 -4.94
C ALA A 12 -10.80 -4.29 -4.39
N LEU A 13 -10.77 -4.72 -3.12
CA LEU A 13 -9.64 -5.45 -2.54
C LEU A 13 -9.37 -6.78 -3.25
N LEU A 14 -10.43 -7.54 -3.57
CA LEU A 14 -10.30 -8.79 -4.33
C LEU A 14 -9.76 -8.53 -5.75
N PHE A 15 -10.22 -7.46 -6.40
CA PHE A 15 -9.74 -7.07 -7.72
C PHE A 15 -8.26 -6.63 -7.68
N ALA A 16 -7.86 -5.86 -6.67
CA ALA A 16 -6.46 -5.52 -6.44
C ALA A 16 -5.59 -6.75 -6.20
N ALA A 17 -6.07 -7.73 -5.42
CA ALA A 17 -5.38 -8.99 -5.18
C ALA A 17 -5.23 -9.80 -6.49
N TYR A 18 -6.27 -9.85 -7.33
CA TYR A 18 -6.22 -10.47 -8.65
C TYR A 18 -5.16 -9.80 -9.55
N LEU A 19 -5.14 -8.47 -9.62
CA LEU A 19 -4.15 -7.73 -10.40
C LEU A 19 -2.73 -7.95 -9.87
N ALA A 20 -2.56 -7.95 -8.54
CA ALA A 20 -1.28 -8.24 -7.90
C ALA A 20 -0.79 -9.63 -8.27
N TRP A 21 -1.67 -10.64 -8.19
CA TRP A 21 -1.35 -12.01 -8.60
C TRP A 21 -0.98 -12.10 -10.09
N ASP A 22 -1.74 -11.43 -10.97
CA ASP A 22 -1.44 -11.40 -12.40
C ASP A 22 -0.09 -10.76 -12.73
N VAL A 23 0.29 -9.72 -12.01
CA VAL A 23 1.62 -9.11 -12.16
C VAL A 23 2.66 -10.06 -11.60
N LEU A 24 2.52 -10.52 -10.36
CA LEU A 24 3.56 -11.29 -9.66
C LEU A 24 3.89 -12.64 -10.32
N LYS A 25 2.96 -13.28 -11.03
CA LYS A 25 3.23 -14.52 -11.77
C LYS A 25 4.03 -14.33 -13.06
N ARG A 26 4.21 -13.09 -13.55
CA ARG A 26 4.94 -12.81 -14.79
C ARG A 26 6.44 -12.98 -14.63
N ASP A 27 7.09 -13.24 -15.76
CA ASP A 27 8.52 -13.48 -15.85
C ASP A 27 9.36 -12.31 -15.32
N THR A 28 10.45 -12.65 -14.64
CA THR A 28 11.38 -11.69 -14.03
C THR A 28 12.62 -11.45 -14.89
N GLY A 29 12.69 -12.02 -16.08
CA GLY A 29 13.77 -11.78 -17.03
C GLY A 29 15.06 -12.46 -16.62
N THR A 30 16.17 -11.94 -17.15
CA THR A 30 17.49 -12.57 -17.03
C THR A 30 18.09 -12.41 -15.63
N PRO A 31 19.09 -13.24 -15.27
CA PRO A 31 19.79 -13.10 -13.99
C PRO A 31 20.37 -11.69 -13.75
N ALA A 32 20.88 -11.04 -14.79
CA ALA A 32 21.38 -9.67 -14.71
C ALA A 32 20.28 -8.66 -14.33
N MET A 33 19.07 -8.81 -14.87
CA MET A 33 17.92 -7.98 -14.50
C MET A 33 17.50 -8.22 -13.04
N GLN A 34 17.51 -9.48 -12.61
CA GLN A 34 17.16 -9.86 -11.24
C GLN A 34 18.15 -9.29 -10.22
N ASN A 35 19.45 -9.26 -10.54
CA ASN A 35 20.47 -8.64 -9.69
C ASN A 35 20.18 -7.16 -9.42
N ILE A 36 19.87 -6.38 -10.47
CA ILE A 36 19.51 -4.96 -10.34
C ILE A 36 18.22 -4.80 -9.54
N ALA A 37 17.19 -5.60 -9.85
CA ALA A 37 15.92 -5.49 -9.14
C ALA A 37 16.03 -5.87 -7.67
N ASN A 38 16.90 -6.82 -7.31
CA ASN A 38 17.15 -7.19 -5.92
C ASN A 38 17.81 -6.03 -5.16
N ALA A 39 18.78 -5.34 -5.74
CA ALA A 39 19.37 -4.14 -5.14
C ALA A 39 18.33 -3.02 -4.93
N ILE A 40 17.43 -2.79 -5.91
CA ILE A 40 16.32 -1.83 -5.77
C ILE A 40 15.38 -2.26 -4.64
N ARG A 41 15.02 -3.55 -4.57
CA ARG A 41 14.15 -4.11 -3.53
C ARG A 41 14.75 -3.95 -2.14
N GLU A 42 16.04 -4.21 -2.00
CA GLU A 42 16.75 -4.03 -0.74
C GLU A 42 16.71 -2.57 -0.29
N GLY A 43 17.07 -1.63 -1.17
CA GLY A 43 17.02 -0.20 -0.89
C GLY A 43 15.61 0.29 -0.53
N ALA A 44 14.60 -0.13 -1.29
CA ALA A 44 13.20 0.22 -1.02
C ALA A 44 12.72 -0.30 0.34
N ASN A 45 13.05 -1.56 0.69
CA ASN A 45 12.70 -2.14 1.98
C ASN A 45 13.42 -1.43 3.14
N ALA A 46 14.70 -1.09 2.98
CA ALA A 46 15.46 -0.36 3.97
C ALA A 46 14.87 1.04 4.22
N PHE A 47 14.54 1.77 3.15
CA PHE A 47 13.90 3.07 3.21
C PHE A 47 12.53 2.99 3.90
N LEU A 48 11.65 2.08 3.46
CA LEU A 48 10.33 1.90 4.06
C LEU A 48 10.42 1.57 5.54
N LYS A 49 11.31 0.65 5.93
CA LYS A 49 11.49 0.28 7.34
C LYS A 49 11.90 1.48 8.20
N ARG A 50 12.79 2.33 7.68
CA ARG A 50 13.21 3.54 8.39
C ARG A 50 12.09 4.58 8.46
N GLN A 51 11.42 4.83 7.34
CA GLN A 51 10.35 5.81 7.23
C GLN A 51 9.14 5.44 8.10
N TYR A 52 8.66 4.20 8.00
CA TYR A 52 7.49 3.72 8.74
C TYR A 52 7.76 3.61 10.24
N LYS A 53 9.00 3.35 10.66
CA LYS A 53 9.36 3.42 12.08
C LYS A 53 9.14 4.83 12.64
N THR A 54 9.58 5.86 11.91
CA THR A 54 9.38 7.26 12.32
C THR A 54 7.90 7.64 12.27
N ILE A 55 7.18 7.27 11.21
CA ILE A 55 5.74 7.54 11.08
C ILE A 55 4.96 6.88 12.23
N ALA A 56 5.27 5.63 12.59
CA ALA A 56 4.60 4.93 13.68
C ALA A 56 4.77 5.66 15.02
N ILE A 57 5.96 6.16 15.32
CA ILE A 57 6.21 6.97 16.53
C ILE A 57 5.35 8.24 16.51
N LEU A 58 5.34 8.97 15.39
CA LEU A 58 4.54 10.19 15.25
C LEU A 58 3.04 9.90 15.36
N ALA A 59 2.55 8.80 14.77
CA ALA A 59 1.16 8.39 14.86
C ALA A 59 0.75 8.11 16.31
N VAL A 60 1.57 7.42 17.10
CA VAL A 60 1.29 7.18 18.52
C VAL A 60 1.23 8.50 19.30
N VAL A 61 2.19 9.40 19.08
CA VAL A 61 2.20 10.72 19.73
C VAL A 61 0.93 11.50 19.40
N VAL A 62 0.53 11.54 18.13
CA VAL A 62 -0.69 12.23 17.70
C VAL A 62 -1.95 11.58 18.28
N ALA A 63 -2.03 10.25 18.33
CA ALA A 63 -3.16 9.55 18.94
C ALA A 63 -3.32 9.89 20.43
N VAL A 64 -2.22 9.95 21.18
CA VAL A 64 -2.21 10.36 22.59
C VAL A 64 -2.61 11.83 22.75
N LEU A 65 -2.13 12.71 21.88
CA LEU A 65 -2.52 14.14 21.90
C LEU A 65 -4.01 14.31 21.62
N ILE A 66 -4.56 13.62 20.60
CA ILE A 66 -5.99 13.63 20.30
C ILE A 66 -6.79 13.19 21.54
N PHE A 67 -6.42 12.06 22.13
CA PHE A 67 -7.08 11.56 23.33
C PHE A 67 -7.00 12.57 24.49
N GLY A 68 -5.80 13.09 24.77
CA GLY A 68 -5.55 14.01 25.87
C GLY A 68 -6.32 15.32 25.75
N VAL A 69 -6.43 15.89 24.55
CA VAL A 69 -7.21 17.11 24.29
C VAL A 69 -8.68 16.88 24.61
N TYR A 70 -9.31 15.84 24.05
CA TYR A 70 -10.73 15.58 24.30
C TYR A 70 -11.03 15.16 25.74
N ALA A 71 -10.10 14.43 26.39
CA ALA A 71 -10.21 14.08 27.79
C ALA A 71 -10.15 15.32 28.70
N PHE A 72 -9.25 16.28 28.41
CA PHE A 72 -9.16 17.54 29.15
C PHE A 72 -10.43 18.40 29.04
N LEU A 73 -11.12 18.33 27.89
CA LEU A 73 -12.42 18.97 27.68
C LEU A 73 -13.59 18.22 28.37
N GLY A 74 -13.33 17.15 29.12
CA GLY A 74 -14.34 16.31 29.77
C GLY A 74 -15.15 15.43 28.81
N LYS A 75 -14.76 15.36 27.53
CA LYS A 75 -15.47 14.63 26.47
C LYS A 75 -14.88 13.23 26.25
N TRP A 76 -14.94 12.39 27.28
CA TRP A 76 -14.34 11.05 27.30
C TRP A 76 -14.79 10.13 26.15
N ASP A 77 -16.08 10.15 25.81
CA ASP A 77 -16.62 9.34 24.71
C ASP A 77 -16.03 9.75 23.35
N TYR A 78 -15.90 11.05 23.09
CA TYR A 78 -15.26 11.56 21.88
C TYR A 78 -13.76 11.29 21.86
N ALA A 79 -13.07 11.38 23.01
CA ALA A 79 -11.65 11.09 23.11
C ALA A 79 -11.33 9.67 22.60
N ILE A 80 -12.09 8.68 23.06
CA ILE A 80 -11.91 7.28 22.66
C ILE A 80 -12.25 7.09 21.17
N LYS A 81 -13.41 7.58 20.73
CA LYS A 81 -13.88 7.40 19.34
C LYS A 81 -12.93 8.03 18.32
N THR A 82 -12.49 9.26 18.55
CA THR A 82 -11.62 9.99 17.62
C THR A 82 -10.21 9.43 17.60
N ALA A 83 -9.62 9.09 18.75
CA ALA A 83 -8.31 8.46 18.81
C ALA A 83 -8.32 7.08 18.13
N PHE A 84 -9.37 6.29 18.37
CA PHE A 84 -9.53 4.99 17.70
C PHE A 84 -9.69 5.13 16.18
N ALA A 85 -10.54 6.04 15.71
CA ALA A 85 -10.72 6.30 14.28
C ALA A 85 -9.41 6.75 13.61
N PHE A 86 -8.62 7.60 14.28
CA PHE A 86 -7.30 8.01 13.81
C PHE A 86 -6.35 6.82 13.67
N VAL A 87 -6.27 5.95 14.68
CA VAL A 87 -5.37 4.78 14.63
C VAL A 87 -5.78 3.82 13.51
N VAL A 88 -7.08 3.54 13.35
CA VAL A 88 -7.59 2.70 12.26
C VAL A 88 -7.23 3.30 10.90
N GLY A 89 -7.47 4.60 10.69
CA GLY A 89 -7.12 5.30 9.46
C GLY A 89 -5.61 5.30 9.18
N ALA A 90 -4.79 5.52 10.21
CA ALA A 90 -3.33 5.46 10.10
C ALA A 90 -2.83 4.07 9.69
N VAL A 91 -3.43 3.00 10.24
CA VAL A 91 -3.11 1.61 9.86
C VAL A 91 -3.53 1.32 8.42
N CYS A 92 -4.75 1.72 8.00
CA CYS A 92 -5.21 1.56 6.62
C CYS A 92 -4.31 2.29 5.61
N SER A 93 -3.93 3.54 5.92
CA SER A 93 -2.99 4.32 5.11
C SER A 93 -1.61 3.66 5.03
N ALA A 94 -1.11 3.19 6.17
CA ALA A 94 0.16 2.48 6.26
C ALA A 94 0.17 1.22 5.38
N LEU A 95 -0.87 0.37 5.50
CA LEU A 95 -1.03 -0.84 4.70
C LEU A 95 -1.08 -0.54 3.20
N SER A 96 -1.83 0.49 2.81
CA SER A 96 -1.93 0.90 1.42
C SER A 96 -0.57 1.26 0.82
N GLY A 97 0.21 2.09 1.51
CA GLY A 97 1.55 2.48 1.07
C GLY A 97 2.54 1.31 1.00
N LEU A 98 2.49 0.39 1.98
CA LEU A 98 3.36 -0.79 2.00
C LEU A 98 3.05 -1.75 0.84
N ILE A 99 1.77 -2.03 0.59
CA ILE A 99 1.37 -2.93 -0.51
C ILE A 99 1.67 -2.27 -1.86
N GLY A 100 1.39 -0.98 -2.00
CA GLY A 100 1.71 -0.21 -3.22
C GLY A 100 3.19 -0.32 -3.57
N MET A 101 4.08 0.02 -2.64
CA MET A 101 5.53 -0.10 -2.85
C MET A 101 5.96 -1.54 -3.14
N TYR A 102 5.42 -2.52 -2.40
CA TYR A 102 5.74 -3.93 -2.58
C TYR A 102 5.49 -4.41 -4.01
N ILE A 103 4.36 -3.98 -4.60
CA ILE A 103 3.96 -4.34 -5.95
C ILE A 103 4.70 -3.52 -6.99
N SER A 104 4.83 -2.21 -6.82
CA SER A 104 5.53 -1.33 -7.77
C SER A 104 6.97 -1.81 -8.01
N VAL A 105 7.73 -2.08 -6.94
CA VAL A 105 9.12 -2.53 -7.08
C VAL A 105 9.22 -3.87 -7.81
N ARG A 106 8.24 -4.77 -7.63
CA ARG A 106 8.19 -6.08 -8.30
C ARG A 106 7.65 -5.99 -9.73
N ALA A 107 6.81 -5.01 -10.03
CA ALA A 107 6.27 -4.78 -11.36
C ALA A 107 7.36 -4.26 -12.32
N ASN A 108 8.28 -3.42 -11.83
CA ASN A 108 9.34 -2.81 -12.64
C ASN A 108 10.14 -3.82 -13.48
N ILE A 109 10.67 -4.87 -12.85
CA ILE A 109 11.45 -5.90 -13.55
C ILE A 109 10.60 -6.70 -14.55
N ARG A 110 9.32 -6.94 -14.23
CA ARG A 110 8.39 -7.69 -15.07
C ARG A 110 7.98 -6.89 -16.30
N THR A 111 7.78 -5.59 -16.13
CA THR A 111 7.59 -4.64 -17.24
C THR A 111 8.81 -4.62 -18.14
N ALA A 112 10.02 -4.53 -17.56
CA ALA A 112 11.26 -4.58 -18.33
C ALA A 112 11.43 -5.92 -19.07
N SER A 113 11.08 -7.05 -18.45
CA SER A 113 11.17 -8.36 -19.11
C SER A 113 10.17 -8.46 -20.27
N ALA A 114 8.93 -8.04 -20.06
CA ALA A 114 7.91 -8.01 -21.10
C ALA A 114 8.30 -7.09 -22.28
N ALA A 115 9.02 -5.98 -22.02
CA ALA A 115 9.49 -5.07 -23.06
C ALA A 115 10.50 -5.72 -24.03
N ARG A 116 11.15 -6.81 -23.64
CA ARG A 116 12.04 -7.59 -24.52
C ARG A 116 11.28 -8.32 -25.63
N THR A 117 9.99 -8.59 -25.45
CA THR A 117 9.17 -9.34 -26.41
C THR A 117 8.05 -8.50 -27.01
N SER A 118 7.38 -7.65 -26.22
CA SER A 118 6.28 -6.82 -26.69
C SER A 118 6.09 -5.57 -25.82
N THR A 119 6.09 -4.41 -26.47
CA THR A 119 5.77 -3.13 -25.83
C THR A 119 4.34 -3.08 -25.32
N ALA A 120 3.40 -3.71 -26.03
CA ALA A 120 2.00 -3.79 -25.62
C ALA A 120 1.85 -4.60 -24.31
N GLU A 121 2.57 -5.73 -24.19
CA GLU A 121 2.58 -6.48 -22.94
C GLU A 121 3.29 -5.73 -21.82
N ALA A 122 4.41 -5.06 -22.11
CA ALA A 122 5.09 -4.21 -21.11
C ALA A 122 4.15 -3.14 -20.54
N LEU A 123 3.43 -2.43 -21.40
CA LEU A 123 2.45 -1.42 -21.00
C LEU A 123 1.34 -2.03 -20.13
N LYS A 124 0.84 -3.20 -20.51
CA LYS A 124 -0.18 -3.92 -19.73
C LYS A 124 0.33 -4.32 -18.35
N VAL A 125 1.58 -4.78 -18.21
CA VAL A 125 2.19 -5.06 -16.89
C VAL A 125 2.30 -3.78 -16.07
N ALA A 126 2.78 -2.70 -16.68
CA ALA A 126 2.98 -1.43 -15.99
C ALA A 126 1.65 -0.85 -15.46
N ILE A 127 0.62 -0.81 -16.31
CA ILE A 127 -0.72 -0.33 -15.94
C ILE A 127 -1.32 -1.22 -14.87
N ARG A 128 -1.25 -2.55 -15.00
CA ARG A 128 -1.80 -3.46 -13.97
C ARG A 128 -1.06 -3.32 -12.65
N GLY A 129 0.27 -3.17 -12.68
CA GLY A 129 1.08 -2.91 -11.48
C GLY A 129 0.70 -1.61 -10.78
N GLY A 130 0.51 -0.53 -11.53
CA GLY A 130 0.05 0.76 -10.99
C GLY A 130 -1.40 0.71 -10.48
N ALA A 131 -2.28 0.01 -11.18
CA ALA A 131 -3.68 -0.14 -10.82
C ALA A 131 -3.86 -0.83 -9.46
N VAL A 132 -2.99 -1.79 -9.09
CA VAL A 132 -3.01 -2.40 -7.75
C VAL A 132 -2.88 -1.33 -6.65
N SER A 133 -1.91 -0.43 -6.79
CA SER A 133 -1.71 0.64 -5.81
C SER A 133 -2.92 1.58 -5.76
N GLY A 134 -3.45 1.99 -6.91
CA GLY A 134 -4.60 2.90 -6.97
C GLY A 134 -5.86 2.30 -6.35
N VAL A 135 -6.18 1.03 -6.68
CA VAL A 135 -7.37 0.36 -6.16
C VAL A 135 -7.25 0.12 -4.64
N ILE A 136 -6.07 -0.24 -4.13
CA ILE A 136 -5.86 -0.44 -2.68
C ILE A 136 -6.01 0.87 -1.91
N VAL A 137 -5.51 2.00 -2.43
CA VAL A 137 -5.70 3.32 -1.80
C VAL A 137 -7.18 3.63 -1.67
N VAL A 138 -7.95 3.50 -2.75
CA VAL A 138 -9.39 3.81 -2.73
C VAL A 138 -10.16 2.83 -1.84
N ALA A 139 -9.83 1.53 -1.86
CA ALA A 139 -10.56 0.52 -1.11
C ALA A 139 -10.33 0.59 0.41
N LEU A 140 -9.18 1.16 0.84
CA LEU A 140 -8.81 1.34 2.25
C LEU A 140 -9.07 2.75 2.78
N SER A 141 -9.59 3.66 1.93
CA SER A 141 -10.00 5.02 2.31
C SER A 141 -11.47 5.05 2.72
#